data_AF-A0A2V9HNQ9-F1
#
_entry.id   AF-A0A2V9HNQ9-F1
#
_cell.length_a   1.000
_cell.length_b   1.000
_cell.length_c   1.000
_cell.angle_alpha   90.00
_cell.angle_beta   90.00
_cell.angle_gamma   90.00
#
_symmetry.space_group_name_H-M   'P 1'
#
loop_
_entity.id
_entity.type
_entity.pdbx_description
1 polymer ?
#
loop_
_entity_poly.entity_id
_entity_poly.type
_entity_poly.pdbx_seq_one_letter_code
_entity_poly.pdbx_strand_id
1 'polypeptide(L)'
;MQHCWPGSNIFARRAEASVTPGGEHRMTEGVHRQKRQYPRISLPKGMRVAWHGGDLQLFSRVRTLGRGGLFISIPNPPPVGTKLRLSFEVPGGNVQAEGIVRNIVHGEGMGVEFTKLRLKDRLLLEMLLKRLLR
;
A
#
# COMPACT_ATOMS: atom_id res chain seq x y z
N MET A 1 -43.91 20.30 -0.57
CA MET A 1 -42.76 19.64 0.08
C MET A 1 -43.33 18.55 0.98
N GLN A 2 -43.21 17.31 0.53
CA GLN A 2 -43.81 16.12 1.16
C GLN A 2 -42.81 15.50 2.11
N HIS A 3 -43.01 15.63 3.43
CA HIS A 3 -42.46 14.70 4.41
C HIS A 3 -43.47 14.54 5.55
N CYS A 4 -44.26 13.47 5.47
CA CYS A 4 -44.94 12.83 6.58
C CYS A 4 -44.64 11.34 6.43
N TRP A 5 -44.21 10.66 7.49
CA TRP A 5 -44.81 9.45 8.05
C TRP A 5 -44.17 9.15 9.44
N PRO A 6 -44.87 8.47 10.37
CA PRO A 6 -44.97 8.83 11.79
C PRO A 6 -44.67 7.69 12.80
N GLY A 7 -44.75 8.02 14.11
CA GLY A 7 -45.14 7.13 15.22
C GLY A 7 -43.98 6.34 15.86
N SER A 8 -43.49 6.63 17.08
CA SER A 8 -44.13 6.54 18.41
C SER A 8 -44.63 5.14 18.76
N ASN A 9 -43.90 4.44 19.66
CA ASN A 9 -44.58 3.88 20.83
C ASN A 9 -43.65 3.73 22.05
N ILE A 10 -44.26 4.01 23.19
CA ILE A 10 -43.73 4.10 24.56
C ILE A 10 -43.81 2.71 25.20
N PHE A 11 -42.81 2.31 26.00
CA PHE A 11 -43.08 1.63 27.27
C PHE A 11 -41.94 1.83 28.26
N ALA A 12 -42.34 2.25 29.46
CA ALA A 12 -41.49 2.58 30.58
C ALA A 12 -40.81 1.34 31.17
N ARG A 13 -39.61 1.53 31.72
CA ARG A 13 -39.20 0.87 32.97
C ARG A 13 -38.19 1.75 33.71
N ARG A 14 -38.64 2.22 34.86
CA ARG A 14 -37.88 2.86 35.92
C ARG A 14 -37.02 1.78 36.58
N ALA A 15 -35.72 2.01 36.70
CA ALA A 15 -34.88 1.34 37.68
C ALA A 15 -33.80 2.33 38.14
N GLU A 16 -33.65 2.38 39.45
CA GLU A 16 -33.00 3.40 40.25
C GLU A 16 -31.48 3.46 40.09
N ALA A 17 -30.94 4.59 40.54
CA ALA A 17 -29.53 4.93 40.55
C ALA A 17 -28.70 3.96 41.40
N SER A 18 -27.46 3.72 40.98
CA SER A 18 -26.31 3.45 41.85
C SER A 18 -25.02 3.85 41.13
N VAL A 19 -24.38 4.88 41.68
CA VAL A 19 -23.01 5.37 41.43
C VAL A 19 -22.00 4.26 41.80
N THR A 20 -20.97 3.91 41.02
CA THR A 20 -19.56 4.40 41.11
C THR A 20 -18.66 3.71 40.05
N PRO A 21 -17.42 4.22 39.81
CA PRO A 21 -16.70 4.17 38.54
C PRO A 21 -15.60 3.11 38.47
N GLY A 22 -15.02 2.92 37.27
CA GLY A 22 -13.68 2.36 37.12
C GLY A 22 -13.62 1.03 36.38
N GLY A 23 -14.00 1.05 35.09
CA GLY A 23 -13.70 -0.02 34.15
C GLY A 23 -12.90 0.56 32.99
N GLU A 24 -11.59 0.70 33.19
CA GLU A 24 -10.65 1.13 32.15
C GLU A 24 -10.58 0.05 31.06
N HIS A 25 -11.48 0.12 30.09
CA HIS A 25 -11.33 -0.61 28.83
C HIS A 25 -10.30 0.14 27.98
N ARG A 26 -9.02 -0.08 28.32
CA ARG A 26 -7.91 0.16 27.40
C ARG A 26 -8.13 -0.72 26.17
N MET A 27 -8.79 -0.17 25.15
CA MET A 27 -8.68 -0.66 23.79
C MET A 27 -7.21 -0.52 23.39
N THR A 28 -6.46 -1.61 23.53
CA THR A 28 -5.20 -1.77 22.83
C THR A 28 -5.57 -1.95 21.36
N GLU A 29 -5.68 -0.84 20.63
CA GLU A 29 -5.56 -0.84 19.17
C GLU A 29 -4.18 -1.40 18.85
N GLY A 30 -4.13 -2.72 18.67
CA GLY A 30 -3.04 -3.39 18.01
C GLY A 30 -3.00 -2.86 16.59
N VAL A 31 -2.27 -1.75 16.39
CA VAL A 31 -1.77 -1.37 15.07
C VAL A 31 -1.09 -2.61 14.55
N HIS A 32 -1.75 -3.32 13.64
CA HIS A 32 -1.27 -4.54 13.03
C HIS A 32 -0.04 -4.12 12.22
N ARG A 33 1.11 -4.05 12.89
CA ARG A 33 2.36 -3.59 12.31
C ARG A 33 2.70 -4.63 11.26
N GLN A 34 2.38 -4.31 10.01
CA GLN A 34 2.57 -5.17 8.87
C GLN A 34 4.07 -5.51 8.84
N LYS A 35 4.43 -6.70 9.34
CA LYS A 35 5.81 -7.16 9.38
C LYS A 35 6.22 -7.34 7.94
N ARG A 36 7.23 -6.58 7.53
CA ARG A 36 7.73 -6.61 6.16
C ARG A 36 8.27 -8.02 5.90
N GLN A 37 7.73 -8.69 4.89
CA GLN A 37 8.18 -10.03 4.51
C GLN A 37 9.58 -10.02 3.87
N TYR A 38 9.97 -8.89 3.25
CA TYR A 38 11.24 -8.75 2.55
C TYR A 38 11.95 -7.43 2.90
N PRO A 39 13.29 -7.45 3.00
CA PRO A 39 14.07 -6.23 3.15
C PRO A 39 13.92 -5.33 1.91
N ARG A 40 14.03 -4.02 2.12
CA ARG A 40 14.00 -2.99 1.07
C ARG A 40 15.37 -2.34 0.97
N ILE A 41 15.91 -2.28 -0.23
CA ILE A 41 17.16 -1.60 -0.57
C ILE A 41 16.84 -0.18 -0.99
N SER A 42 17.52 0.81 -0.40
CA SER A 42 17.41 2.22 -0.81
C SER A 42 18.14 2.47 -2.12
N LEU A 43 17.51 3.16 -3.06
CA LEU A 43 18.02 3.45 -4.41
C LEU A 43 18.08 4.97 -4.67
N PRO A 44 18.87 5.74 -3.90
CA PRO A 44 18.79 7.20 -3.85
C PRO A 44 19.06 7.91 -5.19
N LYS A 45 19.78 7.30 -6.14
CA LYS A 45 20.18 7.98 -7.39
C LYS A 45 19.86 7.27 -8.71
N GLY A 46 19.41 6.00 -8.72
CA GLY A 46 19.78 5.15 -9.87
C GLY A 46 18.69 4.50 -10.72
N MET A 47 17.50 4.22 -10.19
CA MET A 47 16.57 3.33 -10.89
C MET A 47 15.30 4.04 -11.33
N ARG A 48 14.97 3.93 -12.62
CA ARG A 48 13.71 4.40 -13.19
C ARG A 48 12.81 3.21 -13.49
N VAL A 49 11.52 3.45 -13.41
CA VAL A 49 10.48 2.49 -13.76
C VAL A 49 9.46 3.16 -14.65
N ALA A 50 9.16 2.51 -15.77
CA ALA A 50 7.98 2.79 -16.56
C ALA A 50 6.79 2.09 -15.91
N TRP A 51 5.67 2.78 -15.78
CA TRP A 51 4.45 2.16 -15.26
C TRP A 51 3.21 2.71 -15.94
N HIS A 52 2.18 1.87 -15.97
CA HIS A 52 0.87 2.16 -16.55
C HIS A 52 -0.22 1.69 -15.59
N GLY A 53 -1.22 2.55 -15.33
CA GLY A 53 -2.43 2.23 -14.57
C GLY A 53 -3.11 3.47 -14.00
N GLY A 54 -4.42 3.39 -13.73
CA GLY A 54 -5.22 4.54 -13.28
C GLY A 54 -5.20 5.69 -14.30
N ASP A 55 -5.33 5.36 -15.58
CA ASP A 55 -5.26 6.29 -16.73
C ASP A 55 -3.95 7.06 -16.90
N LEU A 56 -2.91 6.68 -16.14
CA LEU A 56 -1.58 7.27 -16.23
C LEU A 56 -0.59 6.30 -16.89
N GLN A 57 0.35 6.85 -17.65
CA GLN A 57 1.53 6.16 -18.15
C GLN A 57 2.74 7.07 -17.99
N LEU A 58 3.64 6.75 -17.05
CA LEU A 58 4.72 7.64 -16.62
C LEU A 58 6.03 6.90 -16.41
N PHE A 59 7.12 7.68 -16.40
CA PHE A 59 8.45 7.23 -15.98
C PHE A 59 8.83 7.92 -14.66
N SER A 60 9.07 7.13 -13.63
CA SER A 60 9.29 7.63 -12.27
C SER A 60 10.54 7.01 -11.64
N ARG A 61 11.04 7.64 -10.57
CA ARG A 61 12.19 7.11 -9.81
C ARG A 61 11.74 6.08 -8.80
N VAL A 62 12.51 5.00 -8.64
CA VAL A 62 12.33 4.03 -7.57
C VAL A 62 13.18 4.47 -6.38
N ARG A 63 12.56 4.68 -5.21
CA ARG A 63 13.28 5.00 -3.97
C ARG A 63 13.72 3.78 -3.20
N THR A 64 12.89 2.74 -3.19
CA THR A 64 13.23 1.48 -2.53
C THR A 64 12.79 0.30 -3.37
N LEU A 65 13.62 -0.75 -3.42
CA LEU A 65 13.31 -1.99 -4.13
C LEU A 65 13.48 -3.18 -3.18
N GLY A 66 12.55 -4.13 -3.24
CA GLY A 66 12.65 -5.40 -2.55
C GLY A 66 12.03 -6.51 -3.39
N ARG A 67 12.13 -7.75 -2.92
CA ARG A 67 11.62 -8.92 -3.61
C ARG A 67 10.11 -8.91 -3.83
N GLY A 68 9.36 -8.31 -2.90
CA GLY A 68 7.89 -8.23 -2.96
C GLY A 68 7.32 -6.96 -3.58
N GLY A 69 8.16 -5.96 -3.90
CA GLY A 69 7.64 -4.68 -4.38
C GLY A 69 8.65 -3.55 -4.36
N LEU A 70 8.18 -2.36 -4.70
CA LEU A 70 9.00 -1.17 -4.79
C LEU A 70 8.24 0.09 -4.33
N PHE A 71 8.98 1.16 -4.06
CA PHE A 71 8.41 2.48 -3.81
C PHE A 71 8.74 3.41 -4.97
N ILE A 72 7.72 3.95 -5.63
CA ILE A 72 7.83 4.89 -6.75
C ILE A 72 7.65 6.30 -6.24
N SER A 73 8.58 7.20 -6.57
CA SER A 73 8.44 8.62 -6.27
C SER A 73 7.57 9.30 -7.33
N ILE A 74 6.45 9.88 -6.89
CA ILE A 74 5.52 10.64 -7.71
C ILE A 74 4.67 11.55 -6.80
N PRO A 75 4.47 12.84 -7.12
CA PRO A 75 3.70 13.74 -6.26
C PRO A 75 2.23 13.33 -6.11
N ASN A 76 1.59 12.91 -7.21
CA ASN A 76 0.17 12.57 -7.28
C ASN A 76 0.00 11.12 -7.75
N PRO A 77 0.17 10.13 -6.85
CA PRO A 77 -0.03 8.73 -7.21
C PRO A 77 -1.51 8.39 -7.41
N PRO A 78 -1.83 7.37 -8.23
CA PRO A 78 -3.18 6.82 -8.30
C PRO A 78 -3.59 6.19 -6.95
N PRO A 79 -4.90 6.03 -6.68
CA PRO A 79 -5.42 5.52 -5.40
C PRO A 79 -4.90 4.12 -5.04
N VAL A 80 -4.92 3.81 -3.74
CA VAL A 80 -4.67 2.45 -3.21
C VAL A 80 -5.64 1.46 -3.87
N GLY A 81 -5.13 0.29 -4.23
CA GLY A 81 -5.88 -0.74 -4.97
C GLY A 81 -5.73 -0.64 -6.49
N THR A 82 -5.17 0.45 -7.02
CA THR A 82 -4.91 0.57 -8.46
C THR A 82 -3.92 -0.49 -8.93
N LYS A 83 -4.30 -1.23 -9.98
CA LYS A 83 -3.42 -2.19 -10.65
C LYS A 83 -2.49 -1.48 -11.61
N LEU A 84 -1.21 -1.83 -11.55
CA LEU A 84 -0.16 -1.24 -12.37
C LEU A 84 0.55 -2.33 -13.19
N ARG A 85 0.90 -2.02 -14.44
CA ARG A 85 1.95 -2.72 -15.18
C ARG A 85 3.26 -1.96 -15.03
N LEU A 86 4.34 -2.65 -14.73
CA LEU A 86 5.66 -2.08 -14.44
C LEU A 86 6.69 -2.65 -15.41
N SER A 87 7.64 -1.81 -15.83
CA SER A 87 8.81 -2.21 -16.61
C SER A 87 10.04 -1.43 -16.18
N PHE A 88 11.15 -2.11 -15.94
CA PHE A 88 12.41 -1.48 -15.59
C PHE A 88 13.62 -2.32 -16.00
N GLU A 89 14.68 -1.64 -16.41
CA GLU A 89 15.92 -2.29 -16.83
C GLU A 89 16.80 -2.65 -15.65
N VAL A 90 17.44 -3.80 -15.75
CA VAL A 90 18.42 -4.31 -14.80
C VAL A 90 19.60 -4.92 -15.56
N PRO A 91 20.77 -5.12 -14.91
CA PRO A 91 21.82 -5.92 -15.53
C PRO A 91 21.32 -7.32 -15.89
N GLY A 92 21.36 -7.68 -17.18
CA GLY A 92 20.86 -8.95 -17.69
C GLY A 92 19.49 -8.89 -18.37
N GLY A 93 18.81 -7.73 -18.37
CA GLY A 93 17.62 -7.50 -19.20
C GLY A 93 16.58 -6.58 -18.60
N ASN A 94 15.37 -6.64 -19.15
CA ASN A 94 14.22 -5.88 -18.65
C ASN A 94 13.35 -6.79 -17.76
N VAL A 95 12.89 -6.24 -16.65
CA VAL A 95 11.93 -6.88 -15.74
C VAL A 95 10.54 -6.32 -16.03
N GLN A 96 9.59 -7.21 -16.30
CA GLN A 96 8.17 -6.88 -16.39
C GLN A 96 7.40 -7.46 -15.20
N ALA A 97 6.54 -6.64 -14.59
CA ALA A 97 5.71 -7.05 -13.47
C ALA A 97 4.32 -6.44 -13.53
N GLU A 98 3.35 -7.13 -12.94
CA GLU A 98 2.09 -6.50 -12.50
C GLU A 98 2.18 -6.25 -10.99
N GLY A 99 1.55 -5.18 -10.54
CA GLY A 99 1.49 -4.84 -9.12
C GLY A 99 0.25 -4.07 -8.75
N ILE A 100 0.09 -3.82 -7.46
CA ILE A 100 -1.02 -3.06 -6.89
C ILE A 100 -0.50 -2.00 -5.94
N VAL A 101 -1.09 -0.80 -5.98
CA VAL A 101 -0.78 0.26 -5.02
C VAL A 101 -1.29 -0.18 -3.64
N ARG A 102 -0.38 -0.29 -2.66
CA ARG A 102 -0.71 -0.70 -1.28
C ARG A 102 -0.74 0.47 -0.30
N ASN A 103 0.06 1.50 -0.55
CA ASN A 103 0.08 2.69 0.28
C ASN A 103 0.55 3.90 -0.51
N ILE A 104 0.18 5.08 -0.02
CA ILE A 104 0.56 6.38 -0.55
C ILE A 104 1.24 7.16 0.57
N VAL A 105 2.31 7.89 0.22
CA VAL A 105 2.91 8.89 1.09
C VAL A 105 2.75 10.23 0.38
N HIS A 106 1.92 11.11 0.95
CA HIS A 106 1.53 12.37 0.35
C HIS A 106 2.74 13.21 -0.04
N GLY A 107 2.76 13.70 -1.28
CA GLY A 107 3.87 14.51 -1.83
C GLY A 107 5.14 13.71 -2.15
N GLU A 108 5.25 12.45 -1.74
CA GLU A 108 6.45 11.64 -1.93
C GLU A 108 6.31 10.57 -3.00
N GLY A 109 5.24 9.77 -2.94
CA GLY A 109 5.07 8.62 -3.82
C GLY A 109 4.13 7.54 -3.34
N MET A 110 4.30 6.35 -3.92
CA MET A 110 3.47 5.18 -3.66
C MET A 110 4.31 3.92 -3.47
N GLY A 111 3.86 3.05 -2.55
CA GLY A 111 4.36 1.68 -2.47
C GLY A 111 3.52 0.75 -3.31
N VAL A 112 4.20 -0.06 -4.12
CA VAL A 112 3.61 -1.02 -5.04
C VAL A 112 4.07 -2.41 -4.65
N GLU A 113 3.11 -3.32 -4.45
CA GLU A 113 3.35 -4.75 -4.24
C GLU A 113 3.28 -5.47 -5.57
N PHE A 114 4.25 -6.33 -5.87
CA PHE A 114 4.21 -7.17 -7.07
C PHE A 114 3.16 -8.27 -6.90
N THR A 115 2.22 -8.35 -7.82
CA THR A 115 1.18 -9.39 -7.85
C THR A 115 1.48 -10.47 -8.88
N LYS A 116 2.25 -10.15 -9.92
CA LYS A 116 2.66 -11.10 -10.95
C LYS A 116 4.04 -10.78 -11.49
N LEU A 117 4.89 -11.80 -11.51
CA LEU A 117 6.24 -11.79 -12.07
C LEU A 117 6.44 -13.13 -12.77
N ARG A 118 6.88 -13.13 -14.03
CA ARG A 118 7.28 -14.38 -14.69
C ARG A 118 8.58 -14.88 -14.08
N LEU A 119 8.85 -16.18 -14.24
CA LEU A 119 10.06 -16.80 -13.67
C LEU A 119 11.35 -16.06 -14.09
N LYS A 120 11.50 -15.73 -15.38
CA LYS A 120 12.62 -14.95 -15.90
C LYS A 120 12.77 -13.60 -15.19
N ASP A 121 11.68 -12.85 -15.09
CA ASP A 121 11.65 -11.52 -14.47
C ASP A 121 11.99 -11.59 -12.98
N ARG A 122 11.50 -12.62 -12.29
CA ARG A 122 11.83 -12.88 -10.89
C ARG A 122 13.31 -13.20 -10.71
N LEU A 123 13.92 -14.02 -11.58
CA LEU A 123 15.35 -14.33 -11.51
C LEU A 123 16.21 -13.08 -11.72
N LEU A 124 15.85 -12.24 -12.69
CA LEU A 124 16.51 -10.95 -12.92
C LEU A 124 16.42 -10.02 -11.70
N LEU A 125 15.24 -9.92 -11.09
CA LEU A 125 15.03 -9.16 -9.86
C LEU A 125 15.90 -9.68 -8.70
N GLU A 126 15.91 -11.00 -8.47
CA GLU A 126 16.71 -11.62 -7.42
C GLU A 126 18.22 -11.40 -7.64
N MET A 127 18.69 -11.48 -8.88
CA MET A 127 20.08 -11.17 -9.23
C MET A 127 20.42 -9.71 -8.94
N LEU A 128 19.52 -8.78 -9.28
CA LEU A 128 19.70 -7.36 -8.96
C LEU A 128 19.77 -7.15 -7.44
N LEU A 129 18.82 -7.69 -6.68
CA LEU A 129 18.80 -7.56 -5.22
C LEU A 129 20.08 -8.10 -4.57
N LYS A 130 20.56 -9.27 -5.02
CA LYS A 130 21.83 -9.84 -4.56
C LYS A 130 23.03 -8.95 -4.84
N ARG A 131 23.04 -8.22 -5.96
CA ARG A 131 24.13 -7.28 -6.29
C ARG A 131 24.09 -6.02 -5.45
N LEU A 132 22.90 -5.55 -5.11
CA LEU A 132 22.70 -4.31 -4.35
C LEU A 132 22.86 -4.48 -2.82
N LEU A 133 22.82 -5.73 -2.32
CA LEU A 133 23.05 -6.05 -0.90
C LEU A 133 24.52 -6.37 -0.57
N ARG A 134 25.41 -6.31 -1.56
CA ARG A 134 26.84 -6.55 -1.39
C ARG A 134 27.59 -5.26 -1.09
#